data_AF-A0A0N4VBV1-F1
#
_entry.id   AF-A0A0N4VBV1-F1
#
_cell.length_a   1.000
_cell.length_b   1.000
_cell.length_c   1.000
_cell.angle_alpha   90.00
_cell.angle_beta   90.00
_cell.angle_gamma   90.00
#
_symmetry.space_group_name_H-M   'P 1'
#
loop_
_entity.id
_entity.type
_entity.pdbx_description
1 polymer ?
#
loop_
_entity_poly.entity_id
_entity_poly.type
_entity_poly.pdbx_seq_one_letter_code
_entity_poly.pdbx_strand_id
1 'polypeptide(L)'
;MARRPMSYGYQQTEGLSGAEYLASIYGTEKDKVNCSFYFKIGACRHGEKCSRTHHRPTFSPTVLLQNFYHNPIVDVRQADAFDKVGKRNAEEQAYFDEFYEEVFTELERKYGEIDEMNVCENIGEHMIGNVYVKFVREEDAEKCVKDLENRWFNGQPIYAELSPVTDFRESRCRQHEVTTCCKGGFCNFMHLKAISPELGERLFGRRGRRADSAGHYPGSRSNRASYKHRSRSPRDRRRERDDYRDRREKY
;
A
#
# COMPACT_ATOMS: atom_id res chain seq x y z
N MET A 1 -5.27 -21.03 51.06
CA MET A 1 -5.76 -19.80 50.38
C MET A 1 -4.70 -19.34 49.38
N ALA A 2 -4.80 -19.76 48.12
CA ALA A 2 -3.82 -19.44 47.09
C ALA A 2 -4.14 -18.06 46.48
N ARG A 3 -3.17 -17.14 46.55
CA ARG A 3 -3.26 -15.81 45.92
C ARG A 3 -3.14 -15.96 44.40
N ARG A 4 -4.14 -15.46 43.66
CA ARG A 4 -4.11 -15.34 42.20
C ARG A 4 -3.03 -14.34 41.77
N PRO A 5 -2.25 -14.58 40.70
CA PRO A 5 -1.41 -13.53 40.13
C PRO A 5 -2.29 -12.55 39.35
N MET A 6 -2.06 -11.25 39.59
CA MET A 6 -2.72 -10.15 38.89
C MET A 6 -2.29 -10.09 37.43
N SER A 7 -3.25 -9.66 36.62
CA SER A 7 -3.22 -9.43 35.19
C SER A 7 -2.00 -8.64 34.69
N TYR A 8 -1.23 -9.24 33.77
CA TYR A 8 -0.39 -8.53 32.81
C TYR A 8 -1.29 -7.71 31.88
N GLY A 9 -1.20 -6.37 31.91
CA GLY A 9 -2.02 -5.59 30.96
C GLY A 9 -1.85 -4.07 30.92
N TYR A 10 -0.99 -3.45 31.74
CA TYR A 10 -0.87 -1.99 31.72
C TYR A 10 0.56 -1.57 32.06
N GLN A 11 1.46 -1.53 31.08
CA GLN A 11 2.84 -1.08 31.33
C GLN A 11 3.58 -0.60 30.08
N GLN A 12 2.96 0.23 29.24
CA GLN A 12 3.66 0.75 28.05
C GLN A 12 3.28 2.18 27.64
N THR A 13 2.77 2.98 28.56
CA THR A 13 2.32 4.37 28.28
C THR A 13 2.77 5.38 29.33
N GLU A 14 3.50 4.96 30.37
CA GLU A 14 4.05 5.86 31.38
C GLU A 14 5.24 6.63 30.81
N GLY A 15 5.01 7.89 30.42
CA GLY A 15 6.05 8.82 29.98
C GLY A 15 5.80 9.53 28.66
N LEU A 16 4.72 9.20 27.93
CA LEU A 16 4.35 9.91 26.70
C LEU A 16 3.54 11.16 27.03
N SER A 17 3.86 12.28 26.37
CA SER A 17 3.00 13.47 26.42
C SER A 17 1.62 13.17 25.82
N GLY A 18 0.60 13.98 26.13
CA GLY A 18 -0.75 13.78 25.60
C GLY A 18 -0.80 13.70 24.07
N ALA A 19 0.02 14.49 23.36
CA ALA A 19 0.14 14.45 21.92
C ALA A 19 0.82 13.17 21.40
N GLU A 20 1.88 12.71 22.06
CA GLU A 20 2.59 11.48 21.69
C GLU A 20 1.74 10.24 21.97
N TYR A 21 0.99 10.24 23.07
CA TYR A 21 0.03 9.19 23.39
C TYR A 21 -1.07 9.09 22.32
N LEU A 22 -1.66 10.23 21.93
CA LEU A 22 -2.68 10.26 20.89
C LEU A 22 -2.12 9.82 19.52
N ALA A 23 -0.93 10.28 19.15
CA ALA A 23 -0.24 9.86 17.92
C ALA A 23 0.07 8.35 17.92
N SER A 24 0.36 7.75 19.09
CA SER A 24 0.60 6.30 19.22
C SER A 24 -0.66 5.45 19.09
N ILE A 25 -1.84 6.07 19.21
CA ILE A 25 -3.15 5.41 19.15
C ILE A 25 -3.76 5.56 17.76
N TYR A 26 -3.74 6.78 17.22
CA TYR A 26 -4.44 7.10 15.98
C TYR A 26 -4.01 6.22 14.80
N GLY A 27 -4.99 5.63 14.11
CA GLY A 27 -4.75 4.73 12.97
C GLY A 27 -4.14 3.37 13.35
N THR A 28 -3.98 3.05 14.63
CA THR A 28 -3.48 1.74 15.12
C THR A 28 -4.61 0.90 15.69
N GLU A 29 -4.34 -0.38 15.95
CA GLU A 29 -5.32 -1.28 16.59
C GLU A 29 -5.66 -0.88 18.04
N LYS A 30 -4.86 0.02 18.64
CA LYS A 30 -5.13 0.61 19.96
C LYS A 30 -6.27 1.62 19.91
N ASP A 31 -6.56 2.19 18.73
CA ASP A 31 -7.73 3.03 18.52
C ASP A 31 -8.99 2.17 18.53
N LYS A 32 -9.79 2.34 19.59
CA LYS A 32 -11.05 1.61 19.76
C LYS A 32 -12.22 2.29 19.06
N VAL A 33 -12.05 3.53 18.62
CA VAL A 33 -13.11 4.34 17.98
C VAL A 33 -12.99 4.22 16.46
N ASN A 34 -11.79 4.43 15.92
CA ASN A 34 -11.59 4.46 14.47
C ASN A 34 -11.14 3.09 13.93
N CYS A 35 -11.60 2.75 12.74
CA CYS A 35 -11.20 1.51 12.10
C CYS A 35 -9.77 1.63 11.54
N SER A 36 -8.82 0.99 12.20
CA SER A 36 -7.42 0.92 11.75
C SER A 36 -7.27 0.35 10.33
N PHE A 37 -8.08 -0.65 9.96
CA PHE A 37 -8.02 -1.25 8.63
C PHE A 37 -8.53 -0.31 7.55
N TYR A 38 -9.66 0.36 7.75
CA TYR A 38 -10.14 1.33 6.78
C TYR A 38 -9.14 2.49 6.62
N PHE A 39 -8.59 3.00 7.73
CA PHE A 39 -7.61 4.08 7.69
C PHE A 39 -6.33 3.69 6.93
N LYS A 40 -5.79 2.50 7.19
CA LYS A 40 -4.54 2.05 6.56
C LYS A 40 -4.71 1.52 5.15
N ILE A 41 -5.77 0.73 4.92
CA ILE A 41 -5.95 -0.08 3.71
C ILE A 41 -6.96 0.57 2.76
N GLY A 42 -7.79 1.49 3.23
CA GLY A 42 -8.90 2.05 2.46
C GLY A 42 -10.09 1.08 2.30
N ALA A 43 -9.99 -0.12 2.88
CA ALA A 43 -11.00 -1.16 2.81
C ALA A 43 -11.18 -1.87 4.15
N CYS A 44 -12.40 -2.32 4.44
CA CYS A 44 -12.72 -3.07 5.64
C CYS A 44 -13.65 -4.23 5.30
N ARG A 45 -13.34 -5.43 5.79
CA ARG A 45 -14.17 -6.63 5.63
C ARG A 45 -15.59 -6.52 6.17
N HIS A 46 -15.85 -5.57 7.06
CA HIS A 46 -17.18 -5.34 7.62
C HIS A 46 -17.98 -4.27 6.84
N GLY A 47 -17.36 -3.57 5.88
CA GLY A 47 -17.99 -2.48 5.12
C GLY A 47 -18.67 -1.45 6.04
N GLU A 48 -19.86 -0.99 5.66
CA GLU A 48 -20.66 -0.07 6.48
C GLU A 48 -21.16 -0.65 7.81
N LYS A 49 -21.11 -1.98 7.98
CA LYS A 49 -21.53 -2.66 9.22
C LYS A 49 -20.40 -2.72 10.26
N CYS A 50 -19.26 -2.07 10.00
CA CYS A 50 -18.16 -2.03 10.95
C CYS A 50 -18.58 -1.34 12.24
N SER A 51 -18.21 -1.92 13.39
CA SER A 51 -18.46 -1.31 14.71
C SER A 51 -17.58 -0.09 15.00
N ARG A 52 -16.55 0.14 14.18
CA ARG A 52 -15.63 1.27 14.28
C ARG A 52 -15.88 2.25 13.14
N THR A 53 -15.57 3.53 13.37
CA THR A 53 -15.82 4.60 12.41
C THR A 53 -14.90 4.51 11.19
N HIS A 54 -15.47 4.66 9.99
CA HIS A 54 -14.77 4.82 8.72
C HIS A 54 -14.81 6.30 8.31
N HIS A 55 -13.65 6.94 8.24
CA HIS A 55 -13.54 8.35 7.85
C HIS A 55 -13.23 8.47 6.37
N ARG A 56 -14.26 8.66 5.55
CA ARG A 56 -14.11 8.94 4.11
C ARG A 56 -13.48 10.33 3.93
N PRO A 57 -12.29 10.44 3.31
CA PRO A 57 -11.67 11.73 3.11
C PRO A 57 -12.45 12.55 2.08
N THR A 58 -12.56 13.86 2.30
CA THR A 58 -13.05 14.82 1.30
C THR A 58 -11.93 15.29 0.36
N PHE A 59 -10.67 15.08 0.76
CA PHE A 59 -9.48 15.35 -0.03
C PHE A 59 -8.47 14.23 0.21
N SER A 60 -7.91 13.69 -0.87
CA SER A 60 -6.85 12.69 -0.82
C SER A 60 -6.13 12.64 -2.16
N PRO A 61 -4.80 12.41 -2.20
CA PRO A 61 -4.12 12.12 -3.45
C PRO A 61 -4.45 10.73 -4.01
N THR A 62 -5.09 9.86 -3.22
CA THR A 62 -5.32 8.47 -3.59
C THR A 62 -6.80 8.22 -3.90
N VAL A 63 -7.05 7.61 -5.06
CA VAL A 63 -8.34 7.12 -5.52
C VAL A 63 -8.37 5.60 -5.40
N LEU A 64 -9.51 5.07 -4.96
CA LEU A 64 -9.82 3.64 -4.99
C LEU A 64 -10.88 3.39 -6.07
N LEU A 65 -10.55 2.54 -7.04
CA LEU A 65 -11.50 1.94 -7.96
C LEU A 65 -11.86 0.55 -7.41
N GLN A 66 -13.08 0.42 -6.90
CA GLN A 66 -13.52 -0.80 -6.22
C GLN A 66 -13.84 -1.90 -7.23
N ASN A 67 -13.33 -3.11 -7.00
CA ASN A 67 -13.63 -4.30 -7.82
C ASN A 67 -13.49 -4.04 -9.33
N PHE A 68 -12.42 -3.35 -9.72
CA PHE A 68 -12.23 -2.84 -11.08
C PHE A 68 -11.40 -3.78 -11.96
N TYR A 69 -10.44 -4.50 -11.36
CA TYR A 69 -9.70 -5.56 -12.03
C TYR A 69 -10.40 -6.91 -11.87
N HIS A 70 -10.66 -7.58 -12.99
CA HIS A 70 -11.19 -8.94 -13.02
C HIS A 70 -10.17 -9.89 -13.60
N ASN A 71 -9.77 -10.88 -12.82
CA ASN A 71 -8.87 -11.92 -13.32
C ASN A 71 -9.70 -12.96 -14.10
N PRO A 72 -9.44 -13.16 -15.41
CA PRO A 72 -10.22 -14.08 -16.24
C PRO A 72 -10.06 -15.56 -15.84
N ILE A 73 -9.00 -15.90 -15.10
CA ILE A 73 -8.68 -17.27 -14.68
C ILE A 73 -9.26 -17.58 -13.29
N VAL A 74 -9.46 -16.56 -12.46
CA VAL A 74 -9.90 -16.71 -11.09
C VAL A 74 -11.40 -16.43 -11.03
N ASP A 75 -12.19 -17.48 -11.22
CA ASP A 75 -13.58 -17.45 -10.82
C ASP A 75 -13.66 -17.63 -9.30
N VAL A 76 -13.91 -16.53 -8.59
CA VAL A 76 -14.04 -16.47 -7.12
C VAL A 76 -15.11 -17.42 -6.57
N ARG A 77 -16.02 -17.90 -7.44
CA ARG A 77 -17.08 -18.86 -7.09
C ARG A 77 -16.57 -20.31 -7.08
N GLN A 78 -15.38 -20.58 -7.62
CA GLN A 78 -14.79 -21.91 -7.66
C GLN A 78 -13.86 -22.15 -6.47
N ALA A 79 -13.92 -23.36 -5.90
CA ALA A 79 -13.14 -23.73 -4.73
C ALA A 79 -11.62 -23.74 -4.99
N ASP A 80 -11.20 -23.88 -6.25
CA ASP A 80 -9.80 -23.92 -6.69
C ASP A 80 -9.22 -22.53 -7.02
N ALA A 81 -10.00 -21.45 -6.84
CA ALA A 81 -9.54 -20.07 -7.01
C ALA A 81 -8.25 -19.80 -6.20
N PHE A 82 -8.17 -20.37 -4.99
CA PHE A 82 -7.00 -20.27 -4.12
C PHE A 82 -5.71 -20.88 -4.72
N ASP A 83 -5.83 -21.97 -5.47
CA ASP A 83 -4.69 -22.67 -6.05
C ASP A 83 -4.22 -22.05 -7.38
N LYS A 84 -5.06 -21.21 -8.00
CA LYS A 84 -4.76 -20.52 -9.26
C LYS A 84 -4.13 -19.15 -9.02
N VAL A 85 -4.47 -18.46 -7.92
CA VAL A 85 -3.93 -17.14 -7.57
C VAL A 85 -2.42 -17.22 -7.31
N GLY A 86 -1.67 -16.32 -7.93
CA GLY A 86 -0.21 -16.24 -7.79
C GLY A 86 0.60 -17.20 -8.69
N LYS A 87 -0.06 -18.07 -9.47
CA LYS A 87 0.63 -18.84 -10.51
C LYS A 87 0.86 -17.92 -11.70
N ARG A 88 2.13 -17.72 -12.08
CA ARG A 88 2.51 -16.90 -13.24
C ARG A 88 2.22 -17.66 -14.53
N ASN A 89 1.03 -17.48 -15.08
CA ASN A 89 0.73 -17.83 -16.46
C ASN A 89 1.11 -16.65 -17.38
N ALA A 90 1.79 -16.91 -18.49
CA ALA A 90 2.19 -15.87 -19.44
C ALA A 90 0.98 -15.16 -20.07
N GLU A 91 -0.10 -15.88 -20.36
CA GLU A 91 -1.34 -15.31 -20.90
C GLU A 91 -2.02 -14.39 -19.88
N GLU A 92 -2.04 -14.81 -18.60
CA GLU A 92 -2.59 -14.01 -17.51
C GLU A 92 -1.77 -12.75 -17.25
N GLN A 93 -0.44 -12.87 -17.31
CA GLN A 93 0.45 -11.72 -17.17
C GLN A 93 0.24 -10.73 -18.31
N ALA A 94 0.11 -11.19 -19.56
CA ALA A 94 -0.16 -10.34 -20.69
C ALA A 94 -1.50 -9.60 -20.56
N TYR A 95 -2.56 -10.32 -20.15
CA TYR A 95 -3.87 -9.71 -19.86
C TYR A 95 -3.79 -8.66 -18.74
N PHE A 96 -3.04 -8.96 -17.67
CA PHE A 96 -2.84 -8.02 -16.58
C PHE A 96 -2.06 -6.78 -16.99
N ASP A 97 -1.00 -6.95 -17.78
CA ASP A 97 -0.18 -5.86 -18.28
C ASP A 97 -0.97 -4.95 -19.23
N GLU A 98 -1.80 -5.52 -20.12
CA GLU A 98 -2.69 -4.77 -21.01
C GLU A 98 -3.70 -3.94 -20.20
N PHE A 99 -4.37 -4.55 -19.22
CA PHE A 99 -5.27 -3.86 -18.30
C PHE A 99 -4.55 -2.72 -17.56
N TYR A 100 -3.37 -3.00 -17.00
CA TYR A 100 -2.60 -2.02 -16.25
C TYR A 100 -2.20 -0.83 -17.14
N GLU A 101 -1.70 -1.10 -18.35
CA GLU A 101 -1.29 -0.07 -19.31
C GLU A 101 -2.47 0.80 -19.76
N GLU A 102 -3.61 0.19 -20.06
CA GLU A 102 -4.83 0.91 -20.46
C GLU A 102 -5.30 1.86 -19.36
N VAL A 103 -5.45 1.35 -18.13
CA VAL A 103 -5.91 2.14 -16.98
C VAL A 103 -4.90 3.23 -16.65
N PHE A 104 -3.62 2.91 -16.58
CA PHE A 104 -2.58 3.88 -16.27
C PHE A 104 -2.57 5.03 -17.28
N THR A 105 -2.57 4.71 -18.58
CA THR A 105 -2.47 5.71 -19.64
C THR A 105 -3.72 6.58 -19.72
N GLU A 106 -4.90 6.00 -19.59
CA GLU A 106 -6.18 6.73 -19.62
C GLU A 106 -6.29 7.70 -18.44
N LEU A 107 -5.99 7.25 -17.22
CA LEU A 107 -6.07 8.09 -16.02
C LEU A 107 -5.02 9.19 -16.04
N GLU A 108 -3.78 8.86 -16.43
CA GLU A 108 -2.70 9.85 -16.47
C GLU A 108 -2.95 10.94 -17.52
N ARG A 109 -3.46 10.54 -18.69
CA ARG A 109 -3.76 11.48 -19.78
C ARG A 109 -4.93 12.42 -19.44
N LYS A 110 -5.96 11.93 -18.74
CA LYS A 110 -7.19 12.71 -18.48
C LYS A 110 -7.14 13.55 -17.21
N TYR A 111 -6.48 13.06 -16.17
CA TYR A 111 -6.54 13.66 -14.85
C TYR A 111 -5.22 14.29 -14.46
N GLY A 112 -4.13 13.52 -14.40
CA GLY A 112 -2.81 14.05 -14.06
C GLY A 112 -1.79 12.96 -13.76
N GLU A 113 -0.57 13.38 -13.43
CA GLU A 113 0.56 12.47 -13.23
C GLU A 113 0.30 11.49 -12.08
N ILE A 114 0.48 10.20 -12.35
CA ILE A 114 0.35 9.13 -11.36
C ILE A 114 1.69 8.95 -10.63
N ASP A 115 1.67 9.08 -9.30
CA ASP A 115 2.85 8.79 -8.45
C ASP A 115 2.99 7.28 -8.21
N GLU A 116 1.90 6.57 -7.97
CA GLU A 116 1.90 5.12 -7.70
C GLU A 116 0.54 4.50 -8.05
N MET A 117 0.53 3.35 -8.74
CA MET A 117 -0.69 2.60 -9.03
C MET A 117 -0.52 1.12 -8.67
N ASN A 118 -1.46 0.60 -7.89
CA ASN A 118 -1.40 -0.72 -7.28
C ASN A 118 -2.72 -1.48 -7.51
N VAL A 119 -2.63 -2.72 -7.99
CA VAL A 119 -3.80 -3.58 -8.25
C VAL A 119 -3.80 -4.76 -7.28
N CYS A 120 -4.93 -4.98 -6.62
CA CYS A 120 -5.11 -6.07 -5.67
C CYS A 120 -5.58 -7.37 -6.34
N GLU A 121 -4.86 -8.45 -6.12
CA GLU A 121 -5.25 -9.84 -6.43
C GLU A 121 -5.77 -10.58 -5.17
N ASN A 122 -6.28 -9.84 -4.19
CA ASN A 122 -6.95 -10.41 -3.04
C ASN A 122 -8.20 -11.19 -3.46
N ILE A 123 -8.54 -12.22 -2.71
CA ILE A 123 -9.77 -13.02 -2.92
C ILE A 123 -10.93 -12.50 -2.04
N GLY A 124 -10.60 -11.83 -0.92
CA GLY A 124 -11.60 -11.31 0.00
C GLY A 124 -12.44 -10.21 -0.65
N GLU A 125 -13.76 -10.29 -0.48
CA GLU A 125 -14.76 -9.38 -1.09
C GLU A 125 -14.45 -7.89 -0.90
N HIS A 126 -13.87 -7.52 0.24
CA HIS A 126 -13.52 -6.13 0.55
C HIS A 126 -12.30 -5.59 -0.20
N MET A 127 -11.50 -6.42 -0.87
CA MET A 127 -10.28 -6.01 -1.57
C MET A 127 -10.11 -6.61 -2.96
N ILE A 128 -10.95 -7.55 -3.36
CA ILE A 128 -10.85 -8.21 -4.66
C ILE A 128 -10.95 -7.18 -5.79
N GLY A 129 -10.00 -7.23 -6.71
CA GLY A 129 -9.98 -6.37 -7.89
C GLY A 129 -9.79 -4.87 -7.60
N ASN A 130 -9.52 -4.47 -6.36
CA ASN A 130 -9.34 -3.06 -6.03
C ASN A 130 -8.10 -2.49 -6.71
N VAL A 131 -8.27 -1.35 -7.37
CA VAL A 131 -7.17 -0.59 -7.97
C VAL A 131 -7.00 0.72 -7.20
N TYR A 132 -5.82 0.91 -6.64
CA TYR A 132 -5.45 2.15 -5.96
C TYR A 132 -4.59 2.99 -6.88
N VAL A 133 -4.99 4.24 -7.09
CA VAL A 133 -4.29 5.19 -7.95
C VAL A 133 -3.94 6.41 -7.13
N LYS A 134 -2.66 6.64 -6.90
CA LYS A 134 -2.17 7.81 -6.17
C LYS A 134 -1.61 8.80 -7.17
N PHE A 135 -2.25 9.96 -7.25
CA PHE A 135 -1.80 11.09 -8.07
C PHE A 135 -0.73 11.90 -7.33
N VAL A 136 0.08 12.64 -8.10
CA VAL A 136 1.03 13.61 -7.54
C VAL A 136 0.30 14.78 -6.86
N ARG A 137 -0.86 15.18 -7.40
CA ARG A 137 -1.70 16.26 -6.89
C ARG A 137 -3.05 15.74 -6.42
N GLU A 138 -3.56 16.29 -5.31
CA GLU A 138 -4.85 15.91 -4.73
C GLU A 138 -6.04 16.37 -5.60
N GLU A 139 -5.88 17.49 -6.30
CA GLU A 139 -6.87 18.04 -7.24
C GLU A 139 -7.18 17.07 -8.40
N ASP A 140 -6.15 16.35 -8.88
CA ASP A 140 -6.29 15.38 -9.98
C ASP A 140 -7.10 14.16 -9.53
N ALA A 141 -6.92 13.74 -8.28
CA ALA A 141 -7.69 12.65 -7.67
C ALA A 141 -9.18 13.02 -7.51
N GLU A 142 -9.48 14.23 -7.04
CA GLU A 142 -10.86 14.71 -6.93
C GLU A 142 -11.55 14.80 -8.30
N LYS A 143 -10.84 15.31 -9.31
CA LYS A 143 -11.33 15.36 -10.70
C LYS A 143 -11.58 13.95 -11.25
N CYS A 144 -10.68 13.02 -10.97
CA CYS A 144 -10.78 11.61 -11.38
C CYS A 144 -12.06 10.96 -10.84
N VAL A 145 -12.31 11.06 -9.53
CA VAL A 145 -13.51 10.48 -8.91
C VAL A 145 -14.80 11.06 -9.52
N LYS A 146 -14.89 12.38 -9.65
CA LYS A 146 -16.08 13.05 -10.20
C LYS A 146 -16.39 12.66 -11.64
N ASP A 147 -15.36 12.49 -12.48
CA ASP A 147 -15.56 12.12 -13.89
C ASP A 147 -15.84 10.62 -14.06
N LEU A 148 -15.31 9.76 -13.18
CA LEU A 148 -15.49 8.30 -13.27
C LEU A 148 -16.85 7.82 -12.73
N GLU A 149 -17.52 8.57 -11.86
CA GLU A 149 -18.77 8.16 -11.18
C GLU A 149 -19.89 7.71 -12.14
N ASN A 150 -19.91 8.21 -13.39
CA ASN A 150 -20.90 7.86 -14.41
C ASN A 150 -20.29 7.16 -15.63
N ARG A 151 -19.08 6.61 -15.50
CA ARG A 151 -18.39 5.92 -16.59
C ARG A 151 -18.51 4.41 -16.45
N TRP A 152 -18.31 3.74 -17.58
CA TRP A 152 -18.39 2.29 -17.72
C TRP A 152 -17.07 1.76 -18.27
N PHE A 153 -16.67 0.58 -17.81
CA PHE A 153 -15.51 -0.16 -18.29
C PHE A 153 -15.91 -1.62 -18.47
N ASN A 154 -15.66 -2.20 -19.65
CA ASN A 154 -16.03 -3.58 -19.99
C ASN A 154 -17.48 -3.97 -19.65
N GLY A 155 -18.42 -3.05 -19.84
CA GLY A 155 -19.85 -3.29 -19.58
C GLY A 155 -20.26 -3.26 -18.11
N GLN A 156 -19.40 -2.76 -17.22
CA GLN A 156 -19.72 -2.54 -15.80
C GLN A 156 -19.50 -1.08 -15.40
N PRO A 157 -20.32 -0.55 -14.46
CA PRO A 157 -20.11 0.79 -13.92
C PRO A 157 -18.83 0.86 -13.09
N ILE A 158 -18.14 2.00 -13.15
CA ILE A 158 -16.92 2.25 -12.39
C ILE A 158 -17.29 2.84 -11.03
N TYR A 159 -16.89 2.18 -9.95
CA TYR A 159 -17.05 2.69 -8.59
C TYR A 159 -15.74 3.31 -8.11
N ALA A 160 -15.66 4.63 -8.17
CA ALA A 160 -14.49 5.40 -7.74
C ALA A 160 -14.79 6.17 -6.44
N GLU A 161 -13.89 6.11 -5.47
CA GLU A 161 -13.95 6.94 -4.26
C GLU A 161 -12.56 7.44 -3.84
N LEU A 162 -12.52 8.52 -3.07
CA LEU A 162 -11.28 8.97 -2.43
C LEU A 162 -10.91 8.00 -1.30
N SER A 163 -9.65 7.58 -1.30
CA SER A 163 -9.11 6.60 -0.36
C SER A 163 -8.25 7.28 0.71
N PRO A 164 -8.35 6.91 2.00
CA PRO A 164 -7.50 7.45 3.06
C PRO A 164 -6.03 6.95 2.99
N VAL A 165 -5.74 5.99 2.10
CA VAL A 165 -4.42 5.36 2.00
C VAL A 165 -3.38 6.37 1.51
N THR A 166 -2.37 6.62 2.33
CA THR A 166 -1.27 7.55 2.01
C THR A 166 0.08 6.83 1.79
N ASP A 167 0.30 5.71 2.47
CA ASP A 167 1.51 4.88 2.37
C ASP A 167 1.15 3.42 2.11
N PHE A 168 1.43 2.96 0.89
CA PHE A 168 1.17 1.58 0.50
C PHE A 168 2.08 0.59 1.21
N ARG A 169 3.26 0.98 1.69
CA ARG A 169 4.21 0.06 2.34
C ARG A 169 3.64 -0.57 3.61
N GLU A 170 2.83 0.20 4.34
CA GLU A 170 2.14 -0.27 5.54
C GLU A 170 0.83 -1.01 5.23
N SER A 171 0.39 -0.97 3.96
CA SER A 171 -0.86 -1.56 3.49
C SER A 171 -0.66 -2.92 2.83
N ARG A 172 0.55 -3.18 2.31
CA ARG A 172 0.90 -4.43 1.62
C ARG A 172 1.07 -5.60 2.58
N CYS A 173 0.66 -6.78 2.13
CA CYS A 173 0.90 -8.03 2.83
C CYS A 173 2.35 -8.46 2.66
N ARG A 174 3.16 -8.32 3.73
CA ARG A 174 4.59 -8.72 3.72
C ARG A 174 4.81 -10.20 3.38
N GLN A 175 3.87 -11.07 3.76
CA GLN A 175 4.00 -12.49 3.44
C GLN A 175 3.80 -12.74 1.94
N HIS A 176 2.85 -12.03 1.31
CA HIS A 176 2.55 -12.11 -0.11
C HIS A 176 3.70 -11.61 -0.98
N GLU A 177 4.45 -10.62 -0.51
CA GLU A 177 5.63 -10.09 -1.23
C GLU A 177 6.74 -11.14 -1.41
N VAL A 178 6.84 -12.11 -0.50
CA VAL A 178 7.94 -13.11 -0.48
C VAL A 178 7.46 -14.48 -0.95
N THR A 179 6.23 -14.86 -0.60
CA THR A 179 5.66 -16.19 -0.80
C THR A 179 4.14 -16.12 -0.93
N THR A 180 3.45 -17.24 -1.10
CA THR A 180 1.98 -17.28 -1.00
C THR A 180 1.52 -16.98 0.43
N CYS A 181 0.61 -16.02 0.59
CA CYS A 181 0.00 -15.71 1.88
C CYS A 181 -0.94 -16.83 2.35
N CYS A 182 -0.75 -17.34 3.57
CA CYS A 182 -1.57 -18.41 4.13
C CYS A 182 -2.99 -17.98 4.59
N LYS A 183 -3.27 -16.66 4.63
CA LYS A 183 -4.58 -16.14 5.06
C LYS A 183 -5.64 -16.19 3.96
N GLY A 184 -5.24 -16.36 2.70
CA GLY A 184 -6.17 -16.40 1.57
C GLY A 184 -7.15 -15.20 1.58
N GLY A 185 -8.45 -15.49 1.47
CA GLY A 185 -9.52 -14.49 1.44
C GLY A 185 -9.75 -13.79 2.78
N PHE A 186 -9.16 -14.27 3.87
CA PHE A 186 -9.21 -13.65 5.18
C PHE A 186 -8.05 -12.68 5.44
N CYS A 187 -7.14 -12.50 4.47
CA CYS A 187 -6.13 -11.46 4.58
C CYS A 187 -6.79 -10.08 4.50
N ASN A 188 -6.38 -9.17 5.39
CA ASN A 188 -6.84 -7.78 5.41
C ASN A 188 -5.76 -6.81 4.89
N PHE A 189 -4.70 -7.33 4.28
CA PHE A 189 -3.62 -6.54 3.69
C PHE A 189 -3.59 -6.75 2.18
N MET A 190 -3.12 -5.74 1.44
CA MET A 190 -3.11 -5.75 -0.01
C MET A 190 -2.18 -6.84 -0.55
N HIS A 191 -2.72 -7.74 -1.36
CA HIS A 191 -1.96 -8.67 -2.18
C HIS A 191 -1.79 -8.01 -3.53
N LEU A 192 -0.64 -7.42 -3.78
CA LEU A 192 -0.42 -6.67 -5.01
C LEU A 192 0.05 -7.58 -6.12
N LYS A 193 -0.54 -7.42 -7.30
CA LYS A 193 -0.07 -8.08 -8.52
C LYS A 193 1.03 -7.23 -9.17
N ALA A 194 2.17 -7.85 -9.46
CA ALA A 194 3.30 -7.18 -10.10
C ALA A 194 3.14 -7.15 -11.63
N ILE A 195 3.45 -6.01 -12.24
CA ILE A 195 3.51 -5.87 -13.70
C ILE A 195 4.80 -6.48 -14.24
N SER A 196 4.85 -6.76 -15.54
CA SER A 196 6.10 -7.17 -16.17
C SER A 196 7.17 -6.07 -16.07
N PRO A 197 8.46 -6.44 -15.92
CA PRO A 197 9.56 -5.48 -15.91
C PRO A 197 9.59 -4.59 -17.17
N GLU A 198 9.23 -5.14 -18.33
CA GLU A 198 9.21 -4.44 -19.61
C GLU A 198 8.15 -3.32 -19.61
N LEU A 199 6.95 -3.60 -19.11
CA LEU A 199 5.90 -2.59 -18.98
C LEU A 199 6.30 -1.54 -17.94
N GLY A 200 6.83 -1.98 -16.80
CA GLY A 200 7.24 -1.07 -15.74
C GLY A 200 8.35 -0.10 -16.15
N GLU A 201 9.34 -0.55 -16.94
CA GLU A 201 10.36 0.34 -17.51
C GLU A 201 9.74 1.35 -18.51
N ARG A 202 8.74 0.93 -19.30
CA ARG A 202 8.05 1.81 -20.24
C ARG A 202 7.28 2.92 -19.55
N LEU A 203 6.53 2.60 -18.50
CA LEU A 203 5.66 3.54 -17.78
C LEU A 203 6.44 4.41 -16.78
N PHE A 204 7.38 3.80 -16.05
CA PHE A 204 8.05 4.44 -14.91
C PHE A 204 9.55 4.70 -15.12
N GLY A 205 10.21 4.01 -16.07
CA GLY A 205 11.66 4.09 -16.28
C GLY A 205 12.13 5.49 -16.67
N ARG A 206 11.36 6.21 -17.52
CA ARG A 206 11.63 7.62 -17.85
C ARG A 206 11.62 8.57 -16.65
N ARG A 207 10.94 8.18 -15.57
CA ARG A 207 10.87 8.92 -14.30
C ARG A 207 11.98 8.54 -13.33
N GLY A 208 12.94 7.69 -13.75
CA GLY A 208 14.02 7.18 -12.90
C GLY A 208 13.54 6.24 -11.80
N ARG A 209 12.33 5.68 -11.95
CA ARG A 209 11.71 4.80 -10.96
C ARG A 209 12.02 3.35 -11.32
N ARG A 210 12.25 2.53 -10.30
CA ARG A 210 12.61 1.11 -10.44
C ARG A 210 11.71 0.27 -9.56
N ALA A 211 11.47 -0.96 -10.00
CA ALA A 211 10.79 -1.95 -9.21
C ALA A 211 11.55 -2.24 -7.90
N ASP A 212 10.80 -2.51 -6.83
CA ASP A 212 11.33 -3.10 -5.61
C ASP A 212 11.56 -4.61 -5.78
N SER A 213 12.02 -5.29 -4.72
CA SER A 213 12.29 -6.74 -4.76
C SER A 213 11.06 -7.60 -5.03
N ALA A 214 9.84 -7.07 -4.83
CA ALA A 214 8.59 -7.74 -5.10
C ALA A 214 8.05 -7.42 -6.51
N GLY A 215 8.72 -6.56 -7.28
CA GLY A 215 8.29 -6.18 -8.63
C GLY A 215 7.31 -4.99 -8.67
N HIS A 216 7.16 -4.25 -7.56
CA HIS A 216 6.26 -3.10 -7.48
C HIS A 216 7.02 -1.78 -7.63
N TYR A 217 6.36 -0.73 -8.13
CA TYR A 217 6.97 0.57 -8.42
C TYR A 217 6.56 1.62 -7.36
N PRO A 218 7.23 1.70 -6.20
CA PRO A 218 6.81 2.54 -5.09
C PRO A 218 6.97 4.03 -5.41
N GLY A 219 6.12 4.87 -4.84
CA GLY A 219 6.05 6.33 -4.94
C GLY A 219 7.40 7.08 -4.92
N SER A 220 7.43 8.30 -5.47
CA SER A 220 8.65 9.11 -5.62
C SER A 220 9.30 9.45 -4.28
N ARG A 221 8.47 9.65 -3.25
CA ARG A 221 8.89 9.96 -1.88
C ARG A 221 9.46 8.74 -1.13
N SER A 222 9.09 7.53 -1.50
CA SER A 222 9.57 6.28 -0.87
C SER A 222 11.05 6.00 -1.17
N ASN A 223 11.52 6.40 -2.35
CA ASN A 223 12.90 6.15 -2.78
C ASN A 223 13.94 6.90 -1.95
N ARG A 224 13.59 8.05 -1.34
CA ARG A 224 14.53 8.86 -0.54
C ARG A 224 15.02 8.16 0.74
N ALA A 225 14.29 7.16 1.24
CA ALA A 225 14.66 6.41 2.43
C ALA A 225 15.69 5.29 2.15
N SER A 226 15.73 4.75 0.93
CA SER A 226 16.55 3.57 0.60
C SER A 226 18.02 3.91 0.32
N TYR A 227 18.31 5.10 -0.22
CA TYR A 227 19.69 5.51 -0.57
C TYR A 227 20.57 5.87 0.64
N LYS A 228 20.03 5.99 1.87
CA LYS A 228 20.83 6.32 3.06
C LYS A 228 21.55 5.13 3.72
N HIS A 229 21.34 3.91 3.24
CA HIS A 229 21.99 2.71 3.82
C HIS A 229 23.08 2.06 2.97
N ARG A 230 23.51 2.68 1.85
CA ARG A 230 24.69 2.21 1.13
C ARG A 230 25.90 3.13 1.37
N SER A 231 26.87 2.54 2.07
CA SER A 231 28.30 2.90 2.14
C SER A 231 28.68 4.21 2.86
N ARG A 232 28.78 4.16 4.20
CA ARG A 232 29.92 4.82 4.86
C ARG A 232 31.18 4.10 4.39
N SER A 233 31.93 4.74 3.50
CA SER A 233 33.21 4.21 3.02
C SER A 233 34.18 4.08 4.19
N PRO A 234 35.02 3.03 4.27
CA PRO A 234 36.03 2.87 5.34
C PRO A 234 37.00 4.05 5.50
N ARG A 235 37.06 4.96 4.51
CA ARG A 235 37.87 6.18 4.56
C ARG A 235 37.38 7.21 5.59
N ASP A 236 36.09 7.24 5.94
CA ASP A 236 35.57 8.22 6.91
C ASP A 236 35.90 7.86 8.37
N ARG A 237 36.20 6.58 8.67
CA ARG A 237 36.62 6.17 10.02
C ARG A 237 38.03 6.59 10.40
N ARG A 238 38.89 6.98 9.44
CA ARG A 238 40.24 7.45 9.75
C ARG A 238 40.28 8.90 10.19
N ARG A 239 39.36 9.75 9.70
CA ARG A 239 39.31 11.17 10.08
C ARG A 239 38.88 11.40 11.54
N GLU A 240 38.06 10.52 12.11
CA GLU A 240 37.65 10.65 13.52
C GLU A 240 38.72 10.16 14.51
N ARG A 241 39.68 9.33 14.08
CA ARG A 241 40.72 8.79 14.98
C ARG A 241 41.93 9.71 15.12
N ASP A 242 42.19 10.55 14.11
CA ASP A 242 43.30 11.51 14.16
C ASP A 242 42.93 12.75 15.00
N ASP A 243 41.65 13.15 15.01
CA ASP A 243 41.16 14.33 15.76
C ASP A 243 41.15 14.13 17.28
N TYR A 244 41.07 12.88 17.76
CA TYR A 244 41.16 12.56 19.19
C TYR A 244 42.60 12.55 19.73
N ARG A 245 43.61 12.42 18.86
CA ARG A 245 45.00 12.32 19.30
C ARG A 245 45.64 13.70 19.51
N ASP A 246 45.19 14.70 18.77
CA ASP A 246 45.72 16.08 18.85
C ASP A 246 45.15 16.87 20.05
N ARG A 247 44.01 16.43 20.60
CA ARG A 247 43.36 17.10 21.74
C ARG A 247 43.93 16.70 23.11
N ARG A 248 44.81 15.70 23.18
CA ARG A 248 45.36 15.18 24.43
C ARG A 248 46.73 15.75 24.82
N GLU A 249 47.30 16.64 24.00
CA GLU A 249 48.57 17.33 24.30
C GLU A 249 48.40 18.79 24.78
N LYS A 250 47.17 19.21 25.15
CA LYS A 250 46.91 20.58 25.59
C LYS A 250 46.34 20.75 27.00
N TYR A 251 46.40 19.73 27.84
CA TYR A 251 46.17 19.85 29.29
C TYR A 251 47.09 18.91 30.05
#